data_AF-I1CIX8-F1
#
_entry.id   AF-I1CIX8-F1
#
_cell.length_a   1.000
_cell.length_b   1.000
_cell.length_c   1.000
_cell.angle_alpha   90.00
_cell.angle_beta   90.00
_cell.angle_gamma   90.00
#
_symmetry.space_group_name_H-M   'P 1'
#
loop_
_entity.id
_entity.type
_entity.pdbx_description
1 polymer ?
#
loop_
_entity_poly.entity_id
_entity_poly.type
_entity_poly.pdbx_seq_one_letter_code
_entity_poly.pdbx_strand_id
1 'polypeptide(L)'
;MFLYRLFTSFVIFGSCLIYAAPVFSTFKRVESGVVLTESLSEFYEDIIDQVMLDVSEDILKYIPDSISHDDIEARHAIIKSMDRNLNFMRASLLASVSPLVATDIPQITELELLQEEQVEKLTLHLLTALPRLNEKISHQLGLIINAQQSSRILIRQATSLVRPVDTSSVVTVEWKLRQPFQINVVRENEQSMDARSESQWLLKKLSRVEIDLLNEFNDRVQDAIQLVLESLALDF
;
A
#
# COMPACT_ATOMS: atom_id res chain seq x y z
N MET A 1 -54.08 26.50 44.52
CA MET A 1 -54.08 26.37 43.04
C MET A 1 -52.85 27.01 42.35
N PHE A 2 -52.01 27.78 43.04
CA PHE A 2 -50.80 28.39 42.46
C PHE A 2 -49.53 27.50 42.49
N LEU A 3 -49.44 26.58 43.45
CA LEU A 3 -48.27 25.70 43.60
C LEU A 3 -48.11 24.63 42.49
N TYR A 4 -49.21 24.22 41.86
CA TYR A 4 -49.18 23.20 40.80
C TYR A 4 -48.65 23.73 39.45
N ARG A 5 -48.73 25.04 39.19
CA ARG A 5 -48.27 25.65 37.93
C ARG A 5 -46.76 25.92 37.90
N LEU A 6 -46.13 26.05 39.07
CA LEU A 6 -44.68 26.23 39.18
C LEU A 6 -43.92 24.91 38.98
N PHE A 7 -44.50 23.79 39.40
CA PHE A 7 -43.86 22.48 39.28
C PHE A 7 -43.85 21.96 37.83
N THR A 8 -44.91 22.21 37.05
CA THR A 8 -44.96 21.79 35.64
C THR A 8 -44.04 22.59 34.73
N SER A 9 -43.75 23.86 35.04
CA SER A 9 -42.81 24.66 34.24
C SER A 9 -41.35 24.25 34.46
N PHE A 10 -40.99 23.77 35.66
CA PHE A 10 -39.63 23.31 35.96
C PHE A 10 -39.30 21.96 35.28
N VAL A 11 -40.29 21.07 35.14
CA VAL A 11 -40.09 19.76 34.52
C VAL A 11 -39.89 19.87 32.99
N ILE A 12 -40.50 20.86 32.34
CA ILE A 12 -40.32 21.10 30.90
C ILE A 12 -38.95 21.72 30.61
N PHE A 13 -38.43 22.61 31.47
CA PHE A 13 -37.08 23.16 31.30
C PHE A 13 -35.97 22.16 31.64
N GLY A 14 -36.18 21.24 32.58
CA GLY A 14 -35.21 20.19 32.92
C GLY A 14 -35.07 19.09 31.86
N SER A 15 -36.09 18.89 31.01
CA SER A 15 -36.09 17.84 29.99
C SER A 15 -35.51 18.26 28.64
N CYS A 16 -35.37 19.57 28.36
CA CYS A 16 -34.66 20.05 27.17
C CYS A 16 -33.13 20.12 27.33
N LEU A 17 -32.61 20.14 28.56
CA LEU A 17 -31.16 20.21 28.81
C LEU A 17 -30.44 18.84 28.72
N ILE A 18 -31.18 17.73 28.71
CA ILE A 18 -30.59 16.38 28.66
C ILE A 18 -30.28 15.93 27.22
N TYR A 19 -30.77 16.65 26.20
CA TYR A 19 -30.49 16.37 24.78
C TYR A 19 -29.57 17.39 24.10
N ALA A 20 -28.90 18.25 24.86
CA ALA A 20 -27.78 19.05 24.37
C ALA A 20 -26.44 18.34 24.65
N ALA A 21 -26.34 17.06 24.29
CA ALA A 21 -25.03 16.46 24.10
C ALA A 21 -24.42 17.12 22.85
N PRO A 22 -23.14 17.52 22.87
CA PRO A 22 -22.54 18.24 21.75
C PRO A 22 -22.40 17.28 20.55
N VAL A 23 -23.28 17.40 19.56
CA VAL A 23 -23.19 16.70 18.26
C VAL A 23 -22.08 17.31 17.37
N PHE A 24 -21.33 18.29 17.87
CA PHE A 24 -20.29 19.00 17.13
C PHE A 24 -18.88 18.40 17.22
N SER A 25 -18.63 17.38 18.05
CA SER A 25 -17.30 16.74 18.16
C SER A 25 -17.04 15.66 17.12
N THR A 26 -18.08 15.06 16.54
CA THR A 26 -17.94 14.00 15.54
C THR A 26 -17.46 14.53 14.20
N PHE A 27 -17.90 15.73 13.81
CA PHE A 27 -17.56 16.31 12.50
C PHE A 27 -16.05 16.61 12.39
N LYS A 28 -15.48 17.24 13.42
CA LYS A 28 -14.06 17.60 13.46
C LYS A 28 -13.13 16.37 13.52
N ARG A 29 -13.59 15.26 14.13
CA ARG A 29 -12.85 13.98 14.18
C ARG A 29 -12.79 13.28 12.83
N VAL A 30 -13.85 13.38 12.04
CA VAL A 30 -13.92 12.78 10.69
C VAL A 30 -13.01 13.54 9.72
N GLU A 31 -12.98 14.88 9.82
CA GLU A 31 -12.16 15.74 8.95
C GLU A 31 -10.66 15.53 9.20
N SER A 32 -10.21 15.54 10.46
CA SER A 32 -8.81 15.26 10.81
C SER A 32 -8.36 13.85 10.43
N GLY A 33 -9.27 12.86 10.46
CA GLY A 33 -8.96 11.50 10.01
C GLY A 33 -8.79 11.37 8.50
N VAL A 34 -9.54 12.15 7.72
CA VAL A 34 -9.38 12.21 6.25
C VAL A 34 -8.05 12.88 5.91
N VAL A 35 -7.74 14.02 6.51
CA VAL A 35 -6.48 14.75 6.26
C VAL A 35 -5.25 13.91 6.64
N LEU A 36 -5.30 13.19 7.77
CA LEU A 36 -4.25 12.25 8.18
C LEU A 36 -4.09 11.09 7.18
N THR A 37 -5.20 10.63 6.61
CA THR A 37 -5.22 9.56 5.60
C THR A 37 -4.60 10.01 4.30
N GLU A 38 -4.96 11.18 3.80
CA GLU A 38 -4.37 11.75 2.59
C GLU A 38 -2.86 11.97 2.77
N SER A 39 -2.49 12.64 3.86
CA SER A 39 -1.11 12.93 4.26
C SER A 39 -0.22 11.68 4.34
N LEU A 40 -0.67 10.65 5.07
CA LEU A 40 0.10 9.42 5.20
C LEU A 40 0.09 8.59 3.91
N SER A 41 -0.99 8.65 3.13
CA SER A 41 -1.04 7.96 1.83
C SER A 41 0.00 8.55 0.88
N GLU A 42 0.08 9.87 0.77
CA GLU A 42 1.09 10.55 -0.04
C GLU A 42 2.51 10.16 0.40
N PHE A 43 2.78 10.17 1.71
CA PHE A 43 4.07 9.73 2.26
C PHE A 43 4.46 8.30 1.83
N TYR A 44 3.52 7.35 1.94
CA TYR A 44 3.80 5.97 1.56
C TYR A 44 3.89 5.80 0.04
N GLU A 45 3.06 6.50 -0.74
CA GLU A 45 3.07 6.47 -2.20
C GLU A 45 4.41 6.94 -2.77
N ASP A 46 4.96 8.04 -2.25
CA ASP A 46 6.26 8.56 -2.68
C ASP A 46 7.41 7.56 -2.47
N ILE A 47 7.42 6.87 -1.32
CA ILE A 47 8.44 5.87 -1.01
C ILE A 47 8.26 4.63 -1.90
N ILE A 48 7.03 4.17 -2.08
CA ILE A 48 6.74 3.01 -2.94
C ILE A 48 7.13 3.30 -4.38
N ASP A 49 6.83 4.50 -4.85
CA ASP A 49 7.22 4.94 -6.18
C ASP A 49 8.75 4.83 -6.35
N GLN A 50 9.49 5.47 -5.45
CA GLN A 50 10.96 5.46 -5.48
C GLN A 50 11.53 4.04 -5.45
N VAL A 51 11.11 3.20 -4.49
CA VAL A 51 11.62 1.83 -4.36
C VAL A 51 11.31 1.00 -5.60
N MET A 52 10.11 1.14 -6.16
CA MET A 52 9.73 0.39 -7.37
C MET A 52 10.49 0.87 -8.60
N LEU A 53 10.79 2.17 -8.72
CA LEU A 53 11.64 2.68 -9.79
C LEU A 53 13.05 2.07 -9.70
N ASP A 54 13.67 2.11 -8.52
CA ASP A 54 15.02 1.57 -8.30
C ASP A 54 15.09 0.06 -8.60
N VAL A 55 14.11 -0.71 -8.10
CA VAL A 55 14.02 -2.15 -8.35
C VAL A 55 13.77 -2.44 -9.82
N SER A 56 12.94 -1.64 -10.49
CA SER A 56 12.68 -1.82 -11.92
C SER A 56 13.93 -1.56 -12.77
N GLU A 57 14.67 -0.50 -12.48
CA GLU A 57 15.91 -0.19 -13.18
C GLU A 57 16.93 -1.32 -13.00
N ASP A 58 17.11 -1.81 -11.77
CA ASP A 58 18.02 -2.90 -11.45
C ASP A 58 17.63 -4.20 -12.17
N ILE A 59 16.33 -4.56 -12.20
CA ILE A 59 15.87 -5.75 -12.93
C ILE A 59 16.12 -5.61 -14.43
N LEU A 60 15.76 -4.47 -15.04
CA LEU A 60 15.87 -4.25 -16.48
C LEU A 60 17.31 -4.14 -16.96
N LYS A 61 18.19 -3.58 -16.13
CA LYS A 61 19.63 -3.44 -16.43
C LYS A 61 20.37 -4.78 -16.37
N TYR A 62 19.97 -5.67 -15.46
CA TYR A 62 20.69 -6.93 -15.19
C TYR A 62 19.91 -8.18 -15.59
N ILE A 63 19.04 -8.09 -16.61
CA ILE A 63 18.37 -9.27 -17.18
C ILE A 63 19.42 -10.29 -17.65
N PRO A 64 19.37 -11.54 -17.16
CA PRO A 64 20.27 -12.60 -17.60
C PRO A 64 20.19 -12.87 -19.10
N ASP A 65 21.35 -12.99 -19.75
CA ASP A 65 21.47 -13.25 -21.20
C ASP A 65 20.87 -14.59 -21.60
N SER A 66 20.83 -15.55 -20.66
CA SER A 66 20.23 -16.88 -20.83
C SER A 66 18.74 -16.82 -21.17
N ILE A 67 18.02 -15.79 -20.70
CA ILE A 67 16.59 -15.63 -21.01
C ILE A 67 16.41 -15.32 -22.49
N SER A 68 17.29 -14.47 -23.04
CA SER A 68 17.27 -14.08 -24.46
C SER A 68 17.95 -15.08 -25.40
N HIS A 69 18.65 -16.11 -24.91
CA HIS A 69 19.43 -17.05 -25.73
C HIS A 69 20.37 -16.32 -26.72
N ASP A 70 21.01 -15.24 -26.28
CA ASP A 70 21.86 -14.34 -27.08
C ASP A 70 21.18 -13.63 -28.27
N ASP A 71 19.84 -13.69 -28.38
CA ASP A 71 19.07 -12.96 -29.38
C ASP A 71 18.75 -11.53 -28.90
N ILE A 72 19.26 -10.55 -29.64
CA ILE A 72 19.12 -9.12 -29.37
C ILE A 72 17.65 -8.67 -29.52
N GLU A 73 16.92 -9.18 -30.51
CA GLU A 73 15.51 -8.80 -30.73
C GLU A 73 14.62 -9.36 -29.63
N ALA A 74 14.82 -10.63 -29.29
CA ALA A 74 14.18 -11.28 -28.15
C ALA A 74 14.46 -10.53 -26.84
N ARG A 75 15.71 -10.11 -26.61
CA ARG A 75 16.07 -9.32 -25.43
C ARG A 75 15.28 -8.02 -25.32
N HIS A 76 15.13 -7.27 -26.43
CA HIS A 76 14.34 -6.04 -26.42
C HIS A 76 12.86 -6.31 -26.13
N ALA A 77 12.30 -7.38 -26.68
CA ALA A 77 10.91 -7.79 -26.40
C ALA A 77 10.73 -8.19 -24.92
N ILE A 78 11.69 -8.92 -24.35
CA ILE A 78 11.71 -9.30 -22.93
C ILE A 78 11.79 -8.07 -22.03
N ILE A 79 12.73 -7.15 -22.29
CA ILE A 79 12.89 -5.90 -21.53
C ILE A 79 11.56 -5.14 -21.54
N LYS A 80 10.96 -4.94 -22.72
CA LYS A 80 9.69 -4.22 -22.86
C LYS A 80 8.53 -4.91 -22.14
N SER A 81 8.49 -6.24 -22.15
CA SER A 81 7.47 -7.02 -21.43
C SER A 81 7.66 -6.93 -19.92
N MET A 82 8.90 -7.06 -19.44
CA MET A 82 9.24 -6.98 -18.03
C MET A 82 8.96 -5.58 -17.48
N ASP A 83 9.35 -4.53 -18.22
CA ASP A 83 9.09 -3.13 -17.89
C ASP A 83 7.59 -2.85 -17.70
N ARG A 84 6.74 -3.33 -18.63
CA ARG A 84 5.28 -3.21 -18.50
C ARG A 84 4.75 -3.89 -17.24
N ASN A 85 5.22 -5.10 -16.95
CA ASN A 85 4.77 -5.86 -15.80
C ASN A 85 5.23 -5.23 -14.47
N LEU A 86 6.45 -4.71 -14.40
CA LEU A 86 6.97 -3.98 -13.24
C LEU A 86 6.24 -2.65 -13.02
N ASN A 87 5.96 -1.91 -14.09
CA ASN A 87 5.12 -0.70 -14.02
C ASN A 87 3.69 -1.02 -13.56
N PHE A 88 3.13 -2.14 -14.00
CA PHE A 88 1.82 -2.59 -13.53
C PHE A 88 1.85 -2.96 -12.05
N MET A 89 2.91 -3.65 -11.60
CA MET A 89 3.12 -3.96 -10.19
C MET A 89 3.22 -2.68 -9.36
N ARG A 90 4.04 -1.71 -9.78
CA ARG A 90 4.12 -0.37 -9.17
C ARG A 90 2.76 0.30 -9.05
N ALA A 91 1.99 0.36 -10.14
CA ALA A 91 0.65 0.95 -10.11
C ALA A 91 -0.32 0.20 -9.16
N SER A 92 -0.19 -1.12 -9.07
CA SER A 92 -1.00 -1.95 -8.16
C SER A 92 -0.66 -1.69 -6.69
N LEU A 93 0.63 -1.49 -6.37
CA LEU A 93 1.06 -1.11 -5.04
C LEU A 93 0.54 0.27 -4.66
N LEU A 94 0.75 1.28 -5.51
CA LEU A 94 0.24 2.64 -5.30
C LEU A 94 -1.27 2.65 -5.07
N ALA A 95 -2.05 1.96 -5.91
CA ALA A 95 -3.50 1.89 -5.77
C ALA A 95 -3.97 1.18 -4.47
N SER A 96 -3.09 0.42 -3.81
CA SER A 96 -3.39 -0.29 -2.57
C SER A 96 -3.02 0.51 -1.32
N VAL A 97 -2.21 1.56 -1.43
CA VAL A 97 -1.73 2.35 -0.28
C VAL A 97 -2.89 3.01 0.44
N SER A 98 -3.64 3.87 -0.25
CA SER A 98 -4.73 4.64 0.35
C SER A 98 -5.76 3.75 1.07
N PRO A 99 -6.24 2.62 0.49
CA PRO A 99 -7.10 1.68 1.21
C PRO A 99 -6.46 1.04 2.46
N LEU A 100 -5.17 0.69 2.40
CA LEU A 100 -4.44 0.09 3.54
C LEU A 100 -4.31 1.10 4.68
N VAL A 101 -3.90 2.31 4.35
CA VAL A 101 -3.73 3.44 5.27
C VAL A 101 -5.08 3.80 5.91
N ALA A 102 -6.14 3.96 5.12
CA ALA A 102 -7.48 4.28 5.60
C ALA A 102 -8.07 3.22 6.55
N THR A 103 -7.70 1.94 6.38
CA THR A 103 -8.19 0.85 7.24
C THR A 103 -7.55 0.90 8.63
N ASP A 104 -6.31 1.37 8.72
CA ASP A 104 -5.50 1.30 9.94
C ASP A 104 -5.36 2.64 10.68
N ILE A 105 -5.62 3.77 10.01
CA ILE A 105 -5.65 5.10 10.61
C ILE A 105 -6.66 5.28 11.74
N PRO A 106 -7.87 4.68 11.73
CA PRO A 106 -8.82 4.83 12.84
C PRO A 106 -8.24 4.44 14.20
N GLN A 107 -7.21 3.56 14.22
CA GLN A 107 -6.49 3.18 15.44
C GLN A 107 -5.52 4.28 15.93
N ILE A 108 -5.09 5.16 15.02
CA ILE A 108 -4.23 6.31 15.28
C ILE A 108 -5.08 7.55 15.62
N THR A 109 -6.28 7.68 15.06
CA THR A 109 -7.17 8.85 15.21
C THR A 109 -8.09 8.83 16.44
N GLU A 110 -8.02 7.81 17.31
CA GLU A 110 -8.69 7.89 18.62
C GLU A 110 -8.15 9.05 19.49
N LEU A 111 -7.04 9.66 19.10
CA LEU A 111 -6.44 10.84 19.72
C LEU A 111 -7.38 12.06 19.62
N GLU A 112 -7.94 12.42 20.76
CA GLU A 112 -8.79 13.59 20.98
C GLU A 112 -8.06 14.91 20.63
N LEU A 113 -8.81 15.86 20.09
CA LEU A 113 -8.38 17.16 19.57
C LEU A 113 -7.57 17.98 20.58
N LEU A 114 -6.43 18.49 20.09
CA LEU A 114 -5.29 19.02 20.82
C LEU A 114 -5.56 20.27 21.69
N GLN A 115 -5.17 20.16 22.97
CA GLN A 115 -4.52 21.23 23.74
C GLN A 115 -2.98 21.07 23.63
N GLU A 116 -2.18 22.11 23.90
CA GLU A 116 -0.70 22.08 23.78
C GLU A 116 -0.03 20.91 24.54
N GLU A 117 -0.58 20.52 25.70
CA GLU A 117 -0.12 19.38 26.51
C GLU A 117 -0.38 18.01 25.83
N GLN A 118 -1.21 17.98 24.79
CA GLN A 118 -1.56 16.78 24.04
C GLN A 118 -0.71 16.59 22.78
N VAL A 119 0.03 17.60 22.32
CA VAL A 119 0.92 17.49 21.14
C VAL A 119 2.11 16.57 21.42
N GLU A 120 2.72 16.69 22.60
CA GLU A 120 3.80 15.81 23.02
C GLU A 120 3.32 14.36 23.17
N LYS A 121 2.10 14.19 23.72
CA LYS A 121 1.45 12.87 23.84
C LYS A 121 1.09 12.26 22.47
N LEU A 122 0.60 13.07 21.53
CA LEU A 122 0.34 12.69 20.15
C LEU A 122 1.63 12.25 19.45
N THR A 123 2.70 13.03 19.58
CA THR A 123 4.01 12.72 18.99
C THR A 123 4.54 11.38 19.51
N LEU A 124 4.47 11.16 20.83
CA LEU A 124 4.88 9.89 21.44
C LEU A 124 4.02 8.73 20.95
N HIS A 125 2.72 8.94 20.75
CA HIS A 125 1.84 7.93 20.20
C HIS A 125 2.19 7.60 18.73
N LEU A 126 2.39 8.61 17.89
CA LEU A 126 2.79 8.45 16.48
C LEU A 126 4.13 7.72 16.35
N LEU A 127 5.10 8.03 17.21
CA LEU A 127 6.39 7.32 17.29
C LEU A 127 6.23 5.82 17.56
N THR A 128 5.16 5.41 18.24
CA THR A 128 4.88 3.99 18.52
C THR A 128 3.96 3.34 17.48
N ALA A 129 3.04 4.12 16.90
CA ALA A 129 2.02 3.61 16.00
C ALA A 129 2.53 3.48 14.56
N LEU A 130 3.28 4.46 14.06
CA LEU A 130 3.76 4.48 12.68
C LEU A 130 4.71 3.32 12.35
N PRO A 131 5.69 2.93 13.19
CA PRO A 131 6.51 1.75 12.89
C PRO A 131 5.69 0.45 12.75
N ARG A 132 4.61 0.31 13.52
CA ARG A 132 3.70 -0.84 13.40
C ARG A 132 2.87 -0.78 12.11
N LEU A 133 2.43 0.43 11.73
CA LEU A 133 1.76 0.66 10.46
C LEU A 133 2.70 0.36 9.29
N ASN A 134 3.97 0.78 9.37
CA ASN A 134 5.01 0.52 8.38
C ASN A 134 5.19 -0.99 8.16
N GLU A 135 5.36 -1.77 9.23
CA GLU A 135 5.49 -3.23 9.17
C GLU A 135 4.26 -3.88 8.51
N LYS A 136 3.06 -3.41 8.86
CA LYS A 136 1.83 -3.95 8.30
C LYS A 136 1.68 -3.61 6.82
N ILE A 137 1.90 -2.34 6.44
CA ILE A 137 1.79 -1.88 5.05
C ILE A 137 2.86 -2.57 4.20
N SER A 138 4.12 -2.59 4.64
CA SER A 138 5.21 -3.25 3.89
C SER A 138 4.90 -4.73 3.66
N HIS A 139 4.41 -5.44 4.68
CA HIS A 139 4.01 -6.84 4.54
C HIS A 139 2.84 -6.99 3.55
N GLN A 140 1.79 -6.19 3.63
CA GLN A 140 0.65 -6.28 2.72
C GLN A 140 1.07 -6.01 1.26
N LEU A 141 1.96 -5.04 1.05
CA LEU A 141 2.54 -4.75 -0.27
C LEU A 141 3.42 -5.91 -0.76
N GLY A 142 4.21 -6.54 0.12
CA GLY A 142 4.95 -7.76 -0.18
C GLY A 142 4.06 -8.92 -0.63
N LEU A 143 2.89 -9.08 -0.01
CA LEU A 143 1.87 -10.06 -0.43
C LEU A 143 1.27 -9.73 -1.80
N ILE A 144 1.07 -8.45 -2.12
CA ILE A 144 0.59 -8.01 -3.44
C ILE A 144 1.63 -8.33 -4.52
N ILE A 145 2.92 -8.09 -4.24
CA ILE A 145 4.01 -8.44 -5.16
C ILE A 145 4.07 -9.95 -5.38
N ASN A 146 3.93 -10.74 -4.31
CA ASN A 146 4.02 -12.20 -4.33
C ASN A 146 5.23 -12.67 -5.17
N ALA A 147 6.43 -12.33 -4.69
CA ALA A 147 7.68 -12.49 -5.43
C ALA A 147 7.86 -13.89 -6.03
N GLN A 148 7.43 -14.94 -5.31
CA GLN A 148 7.52 -16.33 -5.74
C GLN A 148 6.64 -16.65 -6.96
N GLN A 149 5.42 -16.13 -6.99
CA GLN A 149 4.51 -16.36 -8.09
C GLN A 149 4.82 -15.44 -9.27
N SER A 150 5.05 -14.16 -8.99
CA SER A 150 5.38 -13.15 -9.99
C SER A 150 6.66 -13.51 -10.74
N SER A 151 7.73 -13.94 -10.07
CA SER A 151 8.97 -14.31 -10.75
C SER A 151 8.78 -15.44 -11.76
N ARG A 152 8.01 -16.48 -11.42
CA ARG A 152 7.74 -17.61 -12.30
C ARG A 152 6.91 -17.20 -13.53
N ILE A 153 5.89 -16.38 -13.31
CA ILE A 153 5.01 -15.90 -14.40
C ILE A 153 5.81 -15.03 -15.37
N LEU A 154 6.57 -14.08 -14.84
CA LEU A 154 7.34 -13.14 -15.65
C LEU A 154 8.42 -13.84 -16.47
N ILE A 155 9.15 -14.79 -15.87
CA ILE A 155 10.14 -15.59 -16.62
C ILE A 155 9.47 -16.49 -17.66
N ARG A 156 8.31 -17.09 -17.35
CA ARG A 156 7.55 -17.88 -18.34
C ARG A 156 7.09 -17.02 -19.51
N GLN A 157 6.58 -15.81 -19.24
CA GLN A 157 6.20 -14.88 -20.30
C GLN A 157 7.41 -14.45 -21.13
N ALA A 158 8.52 -14.10 -20.47
CA ALA A 158 9.76 -13.72 -21.14
C ALA A 158 10.27 -14.83 -22.08
N THR A 159 10.34 -16.08 -21.60
CA THR A 159 10.79 -17.23 -22.39
C THR A 159 9.83 -17.59 -23.53
N SER A 160 8.51 -17.40 -23.35
CA SER A 160 7.52 -17.62 -24.41
C SER A 160 7.64 -16.62 -25.58
N LEU A 161 8.23 -15.44 -25.34
CA LEU A 161 8.48 -14.46 -26.41
C LEU A 161 9.66 -14.90 -27.30
N VAL A 162 10.59 -15.70 -26.76
CA VAL A 162 11.77 -16.20 -27.48
C VAL A 162 11.44 -17.46 -28.28
N ARG A 163 10.54 -18.29 -27.75
CA ARG A 163 10.04 -19.50 -28.43
C ARG A 163 8.54 -19.38 -28.60
N PRO A 164 8.05 -18.76 -29.70
CA PRO A 164 6.65 -18.90 -30.05
C PRO A 164 6.41 -20.37 -30.37
N VAL A 165 5.88 -21.12 -29.40
CA VAL A 165 5.45 -22.50 -29.65
C VAL A 165 4.28 -22.43 -30.63
N ASP A 166 4.38 -23.12 -31.77
CA ASP A 166 3.36 -23.15 -32.84
C ASP A 166 1.98 -23.67 -32.39
N THR A 167 1.82 -24.11 -31.15
CA THR A 167 0.53 -24.37 -30.53
C THR A 167 0.07 -23.13 -29.76
N SER A 168 -0.88 -22.42 -30.35
CA SER A 168 -1.51 -21.21 -29.83
C SER A 168 -2.07 -21.36 -28.41
N SER A 169 -1.25 -21.14 -27.39
CA SER A 169 -1.72 -20.83 -26.04
C SER A 169 -1.34 -19.38 -25.75
N VAL A 170 -2.22 -18.46 -26.12
CA VAL A 170 -2.13 -17.08 -25.69
C VAL A 170 -2.33 -17.09 -24.18
N VAL A 171 -1.24 -16.98 -23.42
CA VAL A 171 -1.31 -16.79 -21.97
C VAL A 171 -1.70 -15.34 -21.70
N THR A 172 -2.99 -15.04 -21.81
CA THR A 172 -3.57 -13.79 -21.29
C THR A 172 -3.57 -13.87 -19.77
N VAL A 173 -2.62 -13.19 -19.14
CA VAL A 173 -2.70 -12.94 -17.69
C VAL A 173 -3.63 -11.76 -17.50
N GLU A 174 -4.86 -12.05 -17.09
CA GLU A 174 -5.86 -11.04 -16.74
C GLU A 174 -5.63 -10.59 -15.29
N TRP A 175 -4.99 -9.43 -15.13
CA TRP A 175 -4.70 -8.85 -13.83
C TRP A 175 -5.91 -8.02 -13.35
N LYS A 176 -6.75 -8.60 -12.48
CA LYS A 176 -7.92 -7.89 -11.93
C LYS A 176 -7.55 -7.11 -10.67
N LEU A 177 -7.61 -5.78 -10.79
CA LEU A 177 -7.28 -4.77 -9.76
C LEU A 177 -8.10 -4.84 -8.45
N ARG A 178 -9.03 -5.80 -8.27
CA ARG A 178 -10.05 -5.77 -7.19
C ARG A 178 -10.36 -7.10 -6.49
N GLN A 179 -9.55 -8.15 -6.64
CA GLN A 179 -9.75 -9.40 -5.89
C GLN A 179 -8.44 -9.98 -5.36
N PRO A 180 -8.46 -10.70 -4.21
CA PRO A 180 -7.32 -11.50 -3.79
C PRO A 180 -6.99 -12.50 -4.90
N PHE A 181 -5.77 -12.37 -5.41
CA PHE A 181 -5.09 -13.16 -6.44
C PHE A 181 -5.72 -14.53 -6.74
N GLN A 182 -6.49 -14.62 -7.82
CA GLN A 182 -6.82 -15.91 -8.43
C GLN A 182 -6.24 -15.96 -9.84
N ILE A 183 -5.08 -16.60 -9.97
CA ILE A 183 -4.45 -16.88 -11.27
C ILE A 183 -4.69 -18.37 -11.56
N ASN A 184 -5.55 -18.65 -12.54
CA ASN A 184 -5.78 -20.01 -13.05
C ASN A 184 -4.52 -20.46 -13.83
N VAL A 185 -3.60 -21.12 -13.13
CA VAL A 185 -2.44 -21.75 -13.76
C VAL A 185 -2.88 -23.09 -14.35
N VAL A 186 -3.11 -23.15 -15.66
CA VAL A 186 -3.16 -24.42 -16.38
C VAL A 186 -1.75 -25.01 -16.34
N ARG A 187 -1.60 -26.11 -15.58
CA ARG A 187 -0.37 -26.90 -15.47
C ARG A 187 -0.18 -27.67 -16.77
N GLU A 188 0.87 -27.34 -17.50
CA GLU A 188 1.57 -28.31 -18.35
C GLU A 188 2.97 -28.51 -17.77
N ASN A 189 3.29 -29.78 -17.53
CA ASN A 189 4.59 -30.25 -17.14
C ASN A 189 5.53 -30.07 -18.34
N GLU A 190 6.53 -29.21 -18.25
CA GLU A 190 7.69 -29.33 -19.14
C GLU A 190 8.97 -28.78 -18.50
N GLN A 191 10.05 -29.49 -18.80
CA GLN A 191 11.38 -29.42 -18.21
C GLN A 191 12.09 -28.11 -18.54
N SER A 192 12.66 -27.42 -17.55
CA SER A 192 13.78 -26.49 -17.75
C SER A 192 14.51 -26.24 -16.43
N MET A 193 15.73 -26.78 -16.31
CA MET A 193 16.61 -26.43 -15.19
C MET A 193 17.04 -24.94 -15.25
N ASP A 194 17.12 -24.34 -16.44
CA ASP A 194 17.55 -22.95 -16.64
C ASP A 194 16.47 -21.92 -16.24
N ALA A 195 15.20 -22.17 -16.56
CA ALA A 195 14.12 -21.28 -16.09
C ALA A 195 14.01 -21.26 -14.55
N ARG A 196 14.56 -22.29 -13.87
CA ARG A 196 14.60 -22.35 -12.41
C ARG A 196 15.65 -21.41 -11.82
N SER A 197 16.80 -21.20 -12.48
CA SER A 197 17.83 -20.25 -12.01
C SER A 197 17.41 -18.80 -12.28
N GLU A 198 16.77 -18.54 -13.42
CA GLU A 198 16.28 -17.21 -13.80
C GLU A 198 15.09 -16.76 -12.93
N SER A 199 14.16 -17.68 -12.66
CA SER A 199 13.06 -17.40 -11.73
C SER A 199 13.53 -17.23 -10.29
N GLN A 200 14.63 -17.88 -9.88
CA GLN A 200 15.28 -17.64 -8.60
C GLN A 200 15.99 -16.28 -8.55
N TRP A 201 16.62 -15.84 -9.64
CA TRP A 201 17.20 -14.51 -9.76
C TRP A 201 16.12 -13.44 -9.57
N LEU A 202 15.03 -13.51 -10.35
CA LEU A 202 13.95 -12.53 -10.27
C LEU A 202 13.20 -12.61 -8.94
N LEU A 203 13.03 -13.80 -8.37
CA LEU A 203 12.50 -13.99 -7.02
C LEU A 203 13.32 -13.20 -6.01
N LYS A 204 14.66 -13.33 -6.03
CA LYS A 204 15.53 -12.63 -5.08
C LYS A 204 15.45 -11.12 -5.21
N LYS A 205 15.25 -10.60 -6.43
CA LYS A 205 15.05 -9.16 -6.67
C LYS A 205 13.71 -8.70 -6.12
N LEU A 206 12.62 -9.38 -6.49
CA LEU A 206 11.27 -9.01 -6.05
C LEU A 206 11.03 -9.23 -4.54
N SER A 207 11.67 -10.22 -3.92
CA SER A 207 11.54 -10.47 -2.48
C SER A 207 12.21 -9.41 -1.62
N ARG A 208 13.08 -8.58 -2.21
CA ARG A 208 13.72 -7.48 -1.48
C ARG A 208 12.80 -6.28 -1.31
N VAL A 209 11.84 -6.10 -2.23
CA VAL A 209 10.94 -4.94 -2.21
C VAL A 209 10.24 -4.78 -0.85
N GLU A 210 9.73 -5.85 -0.26
CA GLU A 210 9.10 -5.79 1.08
C GLU A 210 10.05 -5.26 2.16
N ILE A 211 11.30 -5.71 2.13
CA ILE A 211 12.33 -5.31 3.10
C ILE A 211 12.77 -3.87 2.83
N ASP A 212 12.99 -3.52 1.56
CA ASP A 212 13.43 -2.19 1.14
C ASP A 212 12.34 -1.15 1.48
N LEU A 213 11.06 -1.47 1.24
CA LEU A 213 9.94 -0.64 1.67
C LEU A 213 9.91 -0.46 3.19
N LEU A 214 10.04 -1.55 3.96
CA LEU A 214 10.03 -1.47 5.42
C LEU A 214 11.17 -0.58 5.96
N ASN A 215 12.36 -0.72 5.39
CA ASN A 215 13.51 0.09 5.78
C ASN A 215 13.26 1.57 5.46
N GLU A 216 12.84 1.89 4.23
CA GLU A 216 12.58 3.28 3.82
C GLU A 216 11.44 3.91 4.64
N PHE A 217 10.37 3.18 4.92
CA PHE A 217 9.28 3.66 5.77
C PHE A 217 9.76 3.99 7.20
N ASN A 218 10.65 3.17 7.75
CA ASN A 218 11.16 3.37 9.11
C ASN A 218 12.22 4.47 9.16
N ASP A 219 13.10 4.56 8.16
CA ASP A 219 14.13 5.58 8.09
C ASP A 219 13.52 6.97 7.97
N ARG A 220 12.39 7.09 7.26
CA ARG A 220 11.65 8.35 7.06
C ARG A 220 10.47 8.55 8.01
N VAL A 221 10.39 7.76 9.09
CA VAL A 221 9.23 7.84 10.02
C VAL A 221 9.11 9.22 10.69
N GLN A 222 10.24 9.91 10.92
CA GLN A 222 10.23 11.26 11.48
C GLN A 222 9.59 12.27 10.52
N ASP A 223 9.80 12.10 9.21
CA ASP A 223 9.20 12.94 8.18
C ASP A 223 7.68 12.75 8.17
N ALA A 224 7.21 11.50 8.29
CA ALA A 224 5.78 11.20 8.43
C ALA A 224 5.16 11.83 9.68
N ILE A 225 5.86 11.81 10.81
CA ILE A 225 5.39 12.44 12.06
C ILE A 225 5.28 13.95 11.87
N GLN A 226 6.31 14.58 11.31
CA GLN A 226 6.29 16.02 11.05
C GLN A 226 5.15 16.39 10.12
N LEU A 227 4.96 15.65 9.02
CA LEU A 227 3.90 15.87 8.05
C LEU A 227 2.51 15.73 8.68
N VAL A 228 2.32 14.75 9.57
CA VAL A 228 1.09 14.59 10.35
C VAL A 228 0.84 15.78 11.29
N LEU A 229 1.88 16.25 11.98
CA LEU A 229 1.73 17.39 12.90
C LEU A 229 1.44 18.70 12.14
N GLU A 230 2.09 18.91 10.99
CA GLU A 230 1.86 20.07 10.12
C GLU A 230 0.46 20.06 9.51
N SER A 231 0.01 18.92 8.97
CA SER A 231 -1.33 18.79 8.38
C SER A 231 -2.43 19.01 9.42
N LEU A 232 -2.27 18.48 10.64
CA LEU A 232 -3.20 18.72 11.74
C LEU A 232 -3.18 20.17 12.23
N ALA A 233 -2.05 20.87 12.13
CA ALA A 233 -1.93 22.27 12.53
C ALA A 233 -2.56 23.25 11.52
N LEU A 234 -2.59 22.89 10.23
CA LEU A 234 -3.18 23.69 9.16
C LEU A 234 -4.71 23.60 9.08
N ASP A 235 -5.32 22.60 9.72
CA ASP A 235 -6.77 22.39 9.83
C ASP A 235 -7.46 23.24 10.93
N PHE A 236 -6.72 24.15 11.60
CA PHE A 236 -7.22 25.10 12.62
C PHE A 236 -7.25 26.54 12.12
#